data_AF-A0A238YYE6-F1
#
_entry.id   AF-A0A238YYE6-F1
#
_cell.length_a   1.000
_cell.length_b   1.000
_cell.length_c   1.000
_cell.angle_alpha   90.00
_cell.angle_beta   90.00
_cell.angle_gamma   90.00
#
_symmetry.space_group_name_H-M   'P 1'
#
loop_
_entity.id
_entity.type
_entity.pdbx_description
1 polymer ?
#
loop_
_entity_poly.entity_id
_entity_poly.type
_entity_poly.pdbx_seq_one_letter_code
_entity_poly.pdbx_strand_id
1 'polypeptide(L)'
;MLSASPSGSSPEAVASNRLYSVEEIFAEKLRAIYQRGAARDYYDLYQLLETDSVAINFADVEPAFDAKCKHDGLTVDLNDGLPDEQQETIRHQWETTLPDLTGDPPAFEMVWEQLDTAISQQGSP
;
A
#
# COMPACT_ATOMS: atom_id res chain seq x y z
N MET A 1 -1.20 -64.27 -5.22
CA MET A 1 0.02 -63.44 -5.26
C MET A 1 -0.41 -62.04 -5.64
N LEU A 2 -0.07 -61.04 -4.82
CA LEU A 2 -0.33 -59.62 -5.02
C LEU A 2 0.39 -59.08 -6.25
N SER A 3 -0.23 -58.15 -6.99
CA SER A 3 0.38 -57.04 -7.75
C SER A 3 -0.76 -56.25 -8.41
N ALA A 4 -0.84 -54.92 -8.49
CA ALA A 4 -0.29 -53.78 -7.80
C ALA A 4 -1.15 -52.59 -8.31
N SER A 5 -1.53 -51.63 -7.47
CA SER A 5 -2.11 -50.36 -7.94
C SER A 5 -1.00 -49.46 -8.54
N PRO A 6 -1.34 -48.38 -9.24
CA PRO A 6 -1.37 -47.12 -8.50
C PRO A 6 -2.57 -46.23 -8.82
N SER A 7 -3.07 -45.61 -7.75
CA SER A 7 -3.96 -44.46 -7.74
C SER A 7 -3.45 -43.35 -8.66
N GLY A 8 -4.31 -42.87 -9.54
CA GLY A 8 -4.15 -41.57 -10.17
C GLY A 8 -4.38 -40.49 -9.13
N SER A 9 -3.31 -40.05 -8.47
CA SER A 9 -3.32 -38.79 -7.74
C SER A 9 -3.31 -37.67 -8.77
N SER A 10 -4.47 -37.01 -8.92
CA SER A 10 -4.55 -35.71 -9.60
C SER A 10 -3.50 -34.77 -9.00
N PRO A 11 -2.76 -33.99 -9.81
CA PRO A 11 -1.88 -32.98 -9.26
C PRO A 11 -2.76 -31.96 -8.52
N GLU A 12 -2.62 -31.91 -7.21
CA GLU A 12 -3.14 -30.82 -6.40
C GLU A 12 -2.58 -29.53 -7.02
N ALA A 13 -3.48 -28.71 -7.56
CA ALA A 13 -3.14 -27.37 -8.01
C ALA A 13 -2.61 -26.65 -6.78
N VAL A 14 -1.28 -26.60 -6.65
CA VAL A 14 -0.61 -25.77 -5.66
C VAL A 14 -1.05 -24.34 -5.95
N ALA A 15 -2.00 -23.85 -5.15
CA ALA A 15 -2.45 -22.48 -5.20
C ALA A 15 -1.20 -21.62 -5.05
N SER A 16 -0.77 -21.01 -6.16
CA SER A 16 0.34 -20.09 -6.18
C SER A 16 -0.14 -18.85 -5.43
N ASN A 17 0.08 -18.83 -4.12
CA ASN A 17 -0.11 -17.64 -3.32
C ASN A 17 0.84 -16.60 -3.92
N ARG A 18 0.31 -15.68 -4.74
CA ARG A 18 1.10 -14.58 -5.28
C ARG A 18 1.60 -13.79 -4.09
N LEU A 19 2.87 -13.99 -3.74
CA LEU A 19 3.57 -13.12 -2.81
C LEU A 19 3.58 -11.77 -3.51
N TYR A 20 2.73 -10.85 -3.03
CA TYR A 20 2.71 -9.48 -3.50
C TYR A 20 4.10 -8.88 -3.26
N SER A 21 4.65 -8.20 -4.26
CA SER A 21 5.87 -7.42 -4.06
C SER A 21 5.57 -6.26 -3.11
N VAL A 22 6.61 -5.67 -2.53
CA VAL A 22 6.43 -4.54 -1.63
C VAL A 22 5.82 -3.34 -2.35
N GLU A 23 6.12 -3.18 -3.64
CA GLU A 23 5.56 -2.17 -4.52
C GLU A 23 4.07 -2.40 -4.76
N GLU A 24 3.63 -3.65 -4.91
CA GLU A 24 2.21 -3.97 -5.07
C GLU A 24 1.42 -3.74 -3.77
N ILE A 25 2.05 -3.96 -2.61
CA ILE A 25 1.50 -3.61 -1.29
C ILE A 25 1.44 -2.08 -1.13
N PHE A 26 2.49 -1.38 -1.52
CA PHE A 26 2.56 0.08 -1.46
C PHE A 26 1.48 0.71 -2.33
N ALA A 27 1.37 0.28 -3.59
CA ALA A 27 0.34 0.72 -4.53
C ALA A 27 -1.09 0.47 -3.99
N GLU A 28 -1.33 -0.66 -3.34
CA GLU A 28 -2.62 -0.99 -2.72
C GLU A 28 -2.98 -0.03 -1.57
N LYS A 29 -2.00 0.30 -0.73
CA LYS A 29 -2.15 1.23 0.39
C LYS A 29 -2.33 2.66 -0.10
N LEU A 30 -1.56 3.07 -1.11
CA LEU A 30 -1.69 4.38 -1.74
C LEU A 30 -3.08 4.56 -2.36
N ARG A 31 -3.59 3.55 -3.09
CA ARG A 31 -4.97 3.59 -3.61
C ARG A 31 -6.00 3.69 -2.50
N ALA A 32 -5.79 3.00 -1.36
CA ALA A 32 -6.69 3.11 -0.21
C ALA A 32 -6.74 4.52 0.38
N ILE A 33 -5.63 5.27 0.37
CA ILE A 33 -5.61 6.68 0.77
C ILE A 33 -6.57 7.51 -0.08
N TYR A 34 -6.46 7.43 -1.42
CA TYR A 34 -7.34 8.20 -2.31
C TYR A 34 -8.81 7.75 -2.28
N GLN A 35 -9.08 6.51 -1.88
CA GLN A 35 -10.43 5.97 -1.84
C GLN A 35 -11.16 6.27 -0.53
N ARG A 36 -10.48 6.15 0.62
CA ARG A 36 -11.13 6.27 1.94
C ARG A 36 -10.42 7.19 2.93
N GLY A 37 -9.14 7.49 2.73
CA GLY A 37 -8.32 8.29 3.64
C GLY A 37 -8.46 7.85 5.10
N ALA A 38 -7.84 6.73 5.51
CA ALA A 38 -7.78 6.37 6.93
C ALA A 38 -6.36 6.59 7.46
N ALA A 39 -6.22 7.14 8.66
CA ALA A 39 -4.90 7.43 9.27
C ALA A 39 -3.94 6.21 9.26
N ARG A 40 -4.49 5.00 9.39
CA ARG A 40 -3.71 3.76 9.33
C ARG A 40 -3.06 3.53 7.96
N ASP A 41 -3.70 3.90 6.86
CA ASP A 41 -3.10 3.72 5.52
C ASP A 41 -1.87 4.61 5.32
N TYR A 42 -1.93 5.84 5.84
CA TYR A 42 -0.79 6.76 5.86
C TYR A 42 0.35 6.19 6.73
N TYR A 43 0.02 5.68 7.93
CA TYR A 43 1.01 5.07 8.81
C TYR A 43 1.66 3.83 8.19
N ASP A 44 0.87 2.95 7.57
CA ASP A 44 1.38 1.74 6.91
C ASP A 44 2.34 2.10 5.76
N LEU A 45 2.05 3.13 4.95
CA LEU A 45 2.97 3.61 3.91
C LEU A 45 4.26 4.19 4.50
N TYR A 46 4.16 5.00 5.54
CA TYR A 46 5.32 5.58 6.23
C TYR A 46 6.25 4.48 6.75
N GLN A 47 5.70 3.47 7.40
CA GLN A 47 6.46 2.33 7.90
C GLN A 47 7.17 1.56 6.78
N LEU A 48 6.56 1.45 5.59
CA LEU A 48 7.21 0.82 4.44
C LEU A 48 8.40 1.64 3.92
N LEU A 49 8.31 2.98 3.93
CA LEU A 49 9.40 3.86 3.51
C LEU A 49 10.55 3.89 4.51
N GLU A 50 10.25 3.86 5.80
CA GLU A 50 11.27 3.92 6.87
C GLU A 50 11.95 2.58 7.16
N THR A 51 11.44 1.49 6.60
CA THR A 51 12.03 0.17 6.83
C THR A 51 13.32 0.05 6.00
N ASP A 52 14.49 0.16 6.64
CA ASP A 52 15.82 0.08 5.99
C ASP A 52 16.04 -1.16 5.10
N SER A 53 15.35 -2.27 5.38
CA SER A 53 15.43 -3.50 4.60
C SER A 53 14.53 -3.53 3.36
N VAL A 54 13.72 -2.48 3.17
CA VAL A 54 12.78 -2.30 2.07
C VAL A 54 13.26 -1.13 1.22
N ALA A 55 13.58 -1.40 -0.04
CA ALA A 55 13.78 -0.38 -1.04
C ALA A 55 12.58 -0.42 -1.99
N ILE A 56 11.81 0.66 -2.05
CA ILE A 56 10.62 0.74 -2.90
C ILE A 56 11.04 1.26 -4.27
N ASN A 57 10.84 0.44 -5.30
CA ASN A 57 11.00 0.90 -6.68
C ASN A 57 9.71 1.56 -7.17
N PHE A 58 9.67 2.90 -7.15
CA PHE A 58 8.48 3.63 -7.58
C PHE A 58 8.11 3.43 -9.06
N ALA A 59 9.08 3.06 -9.92
CA ALA A 59 8.79 2.70 -11.31
C ALA A 59 7.91 1.44 -11.44
N ASP A 60 7.91 0.57 -10.42
CA ASP A 60 7.01 -0.59 -10.34
C ASP A 60 5.72 -0.26 -9.54
N VAL A 61 5.76 0.72 -8.64
CA VAL A 61 4.58 1.21 -7.89
C VAL A 61 3.59 1.89 -8.82
N GLU A 62 4.03 2.79 -9.68
CA GLU A 62 3.17 3.59 -10.54
C GLU A 62 2.23 2.74 -11.43
N PRO A 63 2.71 1.76 -12.22
CA PRO A 63 1.82 0.92 -13.03
C PRO A 63 0.89 0.04 -12.17
N ALA A 64 1.36 -0.43 -11.01
CA ALA A 64 0.52 -1.21 -10.09
C ALA A 64 -0.59 -0.34 -9.47
N PHE A 65 -0.28 0.91 -9.12
CA PHE A 65 -1.22 1.88 -8.59
C PHE A 65 -2.27 2.27 -9.64
N ASP A 66 -1.84 2.63 -10.85
CA ASP A 66 -2.73 3.00 -11.96
C ASP A 66 -3.68 1.84 -12.30
N ALA A 67 -3.18 0.60 -12.35
CA ALA A 67 -4.03 -0.58 -12.55
C ALA A 67 -5.10 -0.74 -11.47
N LYS A 68 -4.77 -0.47 -10.20
CA LYS A 68 -5.70 -0.54 -9.06
C LYS A 68 -6.73 0.60 -9.12
N CYS A 69 -6.30 1.83 -9.38
CA CYS A 69 -7.19 2.97 -9.56
C CYS A 69 -8.20 2.72 -10.69
N LYS A 70 -7.74 2.23 -11.85
CA LYS A 70 -8.61 1.85 -12.97
C LYS A 70 -9.61 0.76 -12.61
N HIS A 71 -9.18 -0.23 -11.82
CA HIS A 71 -10.07 -1.29 -11.35
C HIS A 71 -11.18 -0.76 -10.44
N ASP A 72 -10.85 0.19 -9.58
CA ASP A 72 -11.77 0.80 -8.60
C ASP A 72 -12.52 2.04 -9.13
N GLY A 73 -12.30 2.41 -10.40
CA GLY A 73 -12.95 3.56 -11.04
C GLY A 73 -12.46 4.93 -10.55
N LEU A 74 -11.25 4.99 -10.00
CA LEU A 74 -10.61 6.20 -9.49
C LEU A 74 -9.79 6.86 -10.61
N THR A 75 -9.82 8.20 -10.66
CA THR A 75 -8.94 9.01 -11.50
C THR A 75 -8.06 9.83 -10.57
N VAL A 76 -6.80 9.44 -10.45
CA VAL A 76 -5.82 10.06 -9.54
C VAL A 76 -4.56 10.39 -10.33
N ASP A 77 -4.07 11.60 -10.18
CA ASP A 77 -2.75 12.01 -10.65
C ASP A 77 -1.80 12.11 -9.45
N LEU A 78 -0.72 11.34 -9.43
CA LEU A 78 0.25 11.39 -8.33
C LEU A 78 1.02 12.72 -8.29
N ASN A 79 1.01 13.49 -9.38
CA ASN A 79 1.53 14.85 -9.42
C ASN A 79 0.77 15.81 -8.50
N ASP A 80 -0.49 15.53 -8.22
CA ASP A 80 -1.32 16.35 -7.32
C ASP A 80 -1.00 16.07 -5.84
N GLY A 81 -0.12 15.10 -5.54
CA GLY A 81 0.27 14.75 -4.19
C GLY A 81 -0.86 14.10 -3.38
N LEU A 82 -0.77 14.18 -2.05
CA LEU A 82 -1.79 13.66 -1.15
C LEU A 82 -3.07 14.52 -1.19
N PRO A 83 -4.27 13.94 -0.97
CA PRO A 83 -5.52 14.68 -1.02
C PRO A 83 -5.69 15.63 0.19
N ASP A 84 -5.37 16.90 0.00
CA ASP A 84 -5.45 17.96 1.02
C ASP A 84 -6.84 18.12 1.66
N GLU A 85 -7.91 17.86 0.91
CA GLU A 85 -9.29 18.04 1.38
C GLU A 85 -9.64 17.22 2.64
N GLN A 86 -8.96 16.09 2.84
CA GLN A 86 -9.20 15.19 3.97
C GLN A 86 -8.17 15.38 5.10
N GLN A 87 -7.12 16.18 4.89
CA GLN A 87 -5.95 16.27 5.76
C GLN A 87 -6.31 16.49 7.24
N GLU A 88 -7.19 17.43 7.56
CA GLU A 88 -7.62 17.71 8.94
C GLU A 88 -8.41 16.55 9.56
N THR A 89 -9.21 15.83 8.76
CA THR A 89 -9.91 14.63 9.24
C THR A 89 -8.92 13.51 9.54
N ILE A 90 -7.91 13.33 8.68
CA ILE A 90 -6.85 12.34 8.89
C ILE A 90 -6.03 12.69 10.13
N ARG A 91 -5.63 13.95 10.28
CA ARG A 91 -4.92 14.48 11.45
C ARG A 91 -5.68 14.13 12.73
N HIS A 92 -6.97 14.43 12.79
CA HIS A 92 -7.78 14.12 13.96
C HIS A 92 -7.78 12.61 14.26
N GLN A 93 -7.96 11.75 13.24
CA GLN A 93 -7.87 10.29 13.43
C GLN A 93 -6.47 9.82 13.85
N TRP A 94 -5.43 10.45 13.32
CA TRP A 94 -4.03 10.18 13.63
C TRP A 94 -3.71 10.48 15.09
N GLU A 95 -4.23 11.57 15.64
CA GLU A 95 -3.98 11.99 17.02
C GLU A 95 -4.87 11.25 18.02
N THR A 96 -6.07 10.83 17.62
CA THR A 96 -7.07 10.28 18.56
C THR A 96 -7.26 8.77 18.49
N THR A 97 -7.04 8.14 17.33
CA THR A 97 -7.38 6.72 17.10
C THR A 97 -6.16 5.88 16.78
N LEU A 98 -5.21 6.42 16.01
CA LEU A 98 -4.01 5.69 15.62
C LEU A 98 -3.11 5.26 16.81
N PRO A 99 -2.97 6.03 17.90
CA PRO A 99 -2.15 5.62 19.05
C PRO A 99 -2.66 4.35 19.72
N ASP A 100 -3.98 4.17 19.79
CA ASP A 100 -4.60 2.94 20.32
C ASP A 100 -4.26 1.69 19.49
N LEU A 101 -3.90 1.87 18.21
CA LEU A 101 -3.56 0.79 17.29
C LEU A 101 -2.06 0.55 17.14
N THR A 102 -1.23 1.58 17.34
CA THR A 102 0.20 1.60 16.98
C THR A 102 1.13 1.92 18.15
N GLY A 103 0.60 2.43 19.26
CA GLY A 103 1.37 2.91 20.41
C GLY A 103 1.63 4.41 20.31
N ASP A 104 2.85 4.79 19.93
CA ASP A 104 3.31 6.18 19.88
C ASP A 104 3.70 6.54 18.44
N PRO A 105 2.72 6.88 17.57
CA PRO A 105 3.01 7.22 16.18
C PRO A 105 3.78 8.55 16.11
N PRO A 106 4.59 8.76 15.06
CA PRO A 106 5.26 10.05 14.85
C PRO A 106 4.26 11.20 14.67
N ALA A 107 4.77 12.43 14.73
CA ALA A 107 3.97 13.62 14.46
C ALA A 107 3.33 13.54 13.05
N PHE A 108 2.04 13.85 12.96
CA PHE A 108 1.28 13.74 11.71
C PHE A 108 1.91 14.56 10.59
N GLU A 109 2.33 15.80 10.86
CA GLU A 109 2.95 16.67 9.86
C GLU A 109 4.21 16.07 9.27
N MET A 110 5.05 15.47 10.11
CA MET A 110 6.28 14.81 9.66
C MET A 110 5.95 13.67 8.69
N VAL A 111 4.97 12.84 9.01
CA VAL A 111 4.57 11.73 8.14
C VAL A 111 3.93 12.24 6.86
N TRP A 112 3.05 13.23 6.95
CA TRP A 112 2.40 13.84 5.80
C TRP A 112 3.42 14.41 4.82
N GLU A 113 4.35 15.25 5.29
CA GLU A 113 5.37 15.87 4.45
C GLU A 113 6.29 14.84 3.80
N GLN A 114 6.70 13.80 4.54
CA GLN A 114 7.54 12.74 3.98
C GLN A 114 6.82 11.93 2.90
N LEU A 115 5.56 11.54 3.14
CA LEU A 115 4.76 10.80 2.17
C LEU A 115 4.48 11.63 0.93
N ASP A 116 4.05 12.88 1.09
CA ASP A 116 3.78 13.79 -0.01
C ASP A 116 5.06 13.99 -0.85
N THR A 117 6.20 14.23 -0.19
CA THR A 117 7.49 14.37 -0.85
C THR A 117 7.89 13.10 -1.62
N ALA A 118 7.65 11.91 -1.06
CA ALA A 118 7.99 10.65 -1.70
C ALA A 118 7.13 10.39 -2.95
N ILE A 119 5.84 10.74 -2.90
CA ILE A 119 4.85 10.52 -3.96
C ILE A 119 4.99 11.57 -5.07
N SER A 120 5.04 12.86 -4.71
CA SER A 120 5.09 13.98 -5.65
C SER A 120 6.39 14.02 -6.46
N GLN A 121 7.50 13.47 -5.93
CA GLN A 121 8.76 13.36 -6.68
C GLN A 121 8.73 12.31 -7.81
N GLN A 122 7.73 11.42 -7.83
CA GLN A 122 7.58 10.45 -8.91
C GLN A 122 6.89 11.03 -10.15
N GLY A 123 6.32 12.23 -10.02
CA GLY A 123 5.62 12.96 -11.07
C GLY A 123 6.49 13.62 -12.15
N SER A 124 7.79 13.32 -12.21
CA SER A 124 8.63 13.95 -13.24
C SER A 124 8.31 13.36 -14.64
N PRO A 125 8.13 14.23 -15.67
CA PRO A 125 7.73 13.82 -17.02
C PRO A 125 8.80 13.03 -17.79
#